data_AF-A0A239E7D2-F1
#
_entry.id   AF-A0A239E7D2-F1
#
_cell.length_a   1.000
_cell.length_b   1.000
_cell.length_c   1.000
_cell.angle_alpha   90.00
_cell.angle_beta   90.00
_cell.angle_gamma   90.00
#
_symmetry.space_group_name_H-M   'P 1'
#
loop_
_entity.id
_entity.type
_entity.pdbx_description
1 polymer ?
#
loop_
_entity_poly.entity_id
_entity_poly.type
_entity_poly.pdbx_seq_one_letter_code
_entity_poly.pdbx_strand_id
1 'polypeptide(L)'
;MDSMKKLIALVFGVLCIYSCEEIVSVPDISEDLITLIAPTDDAVLENPEVTFTWEEIEFADQYQIQVATPNFAQANQVVLDTILGDSLQTFRSFTTSLASNNYQWRVRGFNNNFQTDYTTQSFEVATIEVPINLSEQSVVILAPEDNFESADTMIGLSWEALEGANLYRIIITDTVGNSIFLEQTTTDTEITVDFVSGTYTWEVRGENESQNTPYTQQTITIL
;
A
#
# COMPACT_ATOMS: atom_id res chain seq x y z
N MET A 1 -78.92 1.48 -33.14
CA MET A 1 -77.46 1.52 -33.38
C MET A 1 -76.79 2.75 -32.75
N ASP A 2 -77.47 3.90 -32.67
CA ASP A 2 -76.91 5.15 -32.11
C ASP A 2 -76.83 5.18 -30.57
N SER A 3 -77.79 4.56 -29.87
CA SER A 3 -77.79 4.45 -28.39
C SER A 3 -76.65 3.56 -27.85
N MET A 4 -76.27 2.51 -28.58
CA MET A 4 -75.20 1.57 -28.21
C MET A 4 -73.80 2.19 -28.39
N LYS A 5 -73.64 3.13 -29.34
CA LYS A 5 -72.41 3.92 -29.50
C LYS A 5 -72.22 4.91 -28.35
N LYS A 6 -73.30 5.50 -27.83
CA LYS A 6 -73.26 6.39 -26.66
C LYS A 6 -72.95 5.63 -25.37
N LEU A 7 -73.46 4.41 -25.19
CA LEU A 7 -73.15 3.57 -24.04
C LEU A 7 -71.70 3.09 -24.04
N ILE A 8 -71.17 2.70 -25.20
CA ILE A 8 -69.76 2.31 -25.36
C ILE A 8 -68.83 3.51 -25.12
N ALA A 9 -69.17 4.69 -25.64
CA ALA A 9 -68.41 5.92 -25.39
C ALA A 9 -68.43 6.35 -23.92
N LEU A 10 -69.55 6.15 -23.21
CA LEU A 10 -69.67 6.44 -21.78
C LEU A 10 -68.86 5.45 -20.93
N VAL A 11 -68.87 4.17 -21.26
CA VAL A 11 -68.08 3.13 -20.55
C VAL A 11 -66.58 3.30 -20.80
N PHE A 12 -66.16 3.68 -22.01
CA PHE A 12 -64.75 4.02 -22.29
C PHE A 12 -64.30 5.30 -21.60
N GLY A 13 -65.18 6.31 -21.50
CA GLY A 13 -64.90 7.55 -20.76
C GLY A 13 -64.77 7.35 -19.26
N VAL A 14 -65.53 6.40 -18.68
CA VAL A 14 -65.46 6.05 -17.25
C VAL A 14 -64.28 5.11 -16.93
N LEU A 15 -63.78 4.31 -17.89
CA LEU A 15 -62.56 3.51 -17.68
C LEU A 15 -61.27 4.35 -17.68
N CYS A 16 -61.24 5.48 -18.38
CA CYS A 16 -60.05 6.34 -18.44
C CYS A 16 -59.76 7.15 -17.16
N ILE A 17 -60.73 7.24 -16.22
CA ILE A 17 -60.55 7.95 -14.94
C ILE A 17 -60.07 7.05 -13.80
N TYR A 18 -59.87 5.74 -14.05
CA TYR A 18 -59.32 4.80 -13.05
C TYR A 18 -57.80 4.62 -13.11
N SER A 19 -57.12 5.28 -14.06
CA SER A 19 -55.66 5.33 -14.10
C SER A 19 -55.12 6.45 -13.18
N CYS A 20 -55.47 6.40 -11.89
CA CYS A 20 -54.62 7.03 -10.89
C CYS A 20 -53.52 6.01 -10.60
N GLU A 21 -52.36 6.13 -11.25
CA GLU A 21 -51.14 5.56 -10.67
C GLU A 21 -51.01 6.20 -9.29
N GLU A 22 -51.08 5.36 -8.26
CA GLU A 22 -50.72 5.75 -6.91
C GLU A 22 -49.27 6.23 -6.98
N ILE A 23 -49.07 7.56 -6.90
CA ILE A 23 -47.75 8.12 -6.66
C ILE A 23 -47.36 7.63 -5.27
N VAL A 24 -46.63 6.52 -5.23
CA VAL A 24 -45.94 6.06 -4.03
C VAL A 24 -44.83 7.07 -3.79
N SER A 25 -45.09 8.02 -2.89
CA SER A 25 -44.08 8.97 -2.47
C SER A 25 -43.00 8.22 -1.69
N VAL A 26 -41.75 8.32 -2.15
CA VAL A 26 -40.60 7.86 -1.37
C VAL A 26 -40.36 8.80 -0.18
N PRO A 27 -40.00 8.30 1.02
CA PRO A 27 -39.65 9.14 2.15
C PRO A 27 -38.49 10.09 1.83
N ASP A 28 -38.54 11.30 2.40
CA ASP A 28 -37.47 12.28 2.31
C ASP A 28 -36.40 11.96 3.35
N ILE A 29 -35.20 11.62 2.86
CA ILE A 29 -34.03 11.28 3.69
C ILE A 29 -33.04 12.46 3.80
N SER A 30 -33.38 13.65 3.31
CA SER A 30 -32.40 14.75 3.15
C SER A 30 -31.82 15.25 4.47
N GLU A 31 -32.59 15.14 5.56
CA GLU A 31 -32.19 15.55 6.92
C GLU A 31 -31.62 14.38 7.75
N ASP A 32 -31.54 13.17 7.18
CA ASP A 32 -30.93 12.03 7.84
C ASP A 32 -29.40 12.13 7.83
N LEU A 33 -28.76 11.61 8.88
CA LEU A 33 -27.31 11.65 9.05
C LEU A 33 -26.74 10.24 9.10
N ILE A 34 -25.79 9.95 8.21
CA ILE A 34 -25.07 8.67 8.23
C ILE A 34 -24.06 8.66 9.36
N THR A 35 -24.11 7.63 10.20
CA THR A 35 -23.04 7.35 11.17
C THR A 35 -21.89 6.59 10.50
N LEU A 36 -20.69 7.18 10.49
CA LEU A 36 -19.48 6.50 10.01
C LEU A 36 -18.86 5.65 11.14
N ILE A 37 -18.60 4.38 10.87
CA ILE A 37 -18.14 3.39 11.87
C ILE A 37 -16.61 3.21 11.81
N ALA A 38 -16.06 3.03 10.61
CA ALA A 38 -14.63 2.78 10.41
C ALA A 38 -14.16 3.24 9.02
N PRO A 39 -12.93 3.74 8.87
CA PRO A 39 -12.02 4.18 9.94
C PRO A 39 -12.64 5.31 10.77
N THR A 40 -12.43 5.31 12.09
CA THR A 40 -12.92 6.38 12.97
C THR A 40 -12.15 7.68 12.72
N ASP A 41 -12.70 8.81 13.17
CA ASP A 41 -12.04 10.10 13.06
C ASP A 41 -10.67 10.07 13.76
N ASP A 42 -9.66 10.58 13.06
CA ASP A 42 -8.25 10.60 13.42
C ASP A 42 -7.61 9.21 13.67
N ALA A 43 -8.20 8.12 13.13
CA ALA A 43 -7.58 6.80 13.21
C ALA A 43 -6.24 6.75 12.45
N VAL A 44 -5.27 6.02 12.99
CA VAL A 44 -4.00 5.71 12.32
C VAL A 44 -3.96 4.22 12.01
N LEU A 45 -3.85 3.88 10.73
CA LEU A 45 -3.89 2.52 10.22
C LEU A 45 -2.51 2.11 9.71
N GLU A 46 -2.02 0.96 10.14
CA GLU A 46 -0.78 0.39 9.60
C GLU A 46 -1.03 -0.45 8.35
N ASN A 47 -2.25 -0.99 8.18
CA ASN A 47 -2.59 -1.80 7.01
C ASN A 47 -3.03 -0.91 5.83
N PRO A 48 -2.41 -1.02 4.64
CA PRO A 48 -2.85 -0.29 3.45
C PRO A 48 -4.21 -0.77 2.90
N GLU A 49 -4.68 -1.97 3.25
CA GLU A 49 -6.04 -2.42 2.92
C GLU A 49 -7.05 -1.84 3.92
N VAL A 50 -7.74 -0.77 3.50
CA VAL A 50 -8.66 -0.01 4.34
C VAL A 50 -10.11 -0.42 4.04
N THR A 51 -10.87 -0.73 5.08
CA THR A 51 -12.30 -1.04 4.99
C THR A 51 -13.12 0.08 5.61
N PHE A 52 -13.87 0.78 4.76
CA PHE A 52 -14.84 1.80 5.13
C PHE A 52 -16.15 1.15 5.50
N THR A 53 -16.77 1.54 6.62
CA THR A 53 -18.06 1.00 7.10
C THR A 53 -18.93 2.09 7.71
N TRP A 54 -20.22 2.06 7.44
CA TRP A 54 -21.20 3.04 7.96
C TRP A 54 -22.52 2.37 8.34
N GLU A 55 -23.34 3.06 9.15
CA GLU A 55 -24.69 2.63 9.49
C GLU A 55 -25.67 2.83 8.33
N GLU A 56 -26.73 2.05 8.34
CA GLU A 56 -27.81 2.14 7.37
C GLU A 56 -28.75 3.30 7.69
N ILE A 57 -29.12 4.06 6.65
CA ILE A 57 -30.27 4.95 6.62
C ILE A 57 -31.45 4.20 6.04
N GLU A 58 -32.56 4.21 6.79
CA GLU A 58 -33.82 3.64 6.32
C GLU A 58 -34.25 4.35 5.02
N PHE A 59 -34.72 3.58 4.03
CA PHE A 59 -35.11 4.09 2.71
C PHE A 59 -33.99 4.65 1.82
N ALA A 60 -32.71 4.43 2.15
CA ALA A 60 -31.61 4.65 1.22
C ALA A 60 -31.38 3.41 0.34
N ASP A 61 -31.50 3.59 -0.97
CA ASP A 61 -31.27 2.55 -1.99
C ASP A 61 -29.76 2.44 -2.34
N GLN A 62 -29.03 3.55 -2.28
CA GLN A 62 -27.62 3.61 -2.68
C GLN A 62 -26.81 4.48 -1.73
N TYR A 63 -25.49 4.28 -1.73
CA TYR A 63 -24.54 5.17 -1.07
C TYR A 63 -23.44 5.59 -2.03
N GLN A 64 -22.96 6.82 -1.90
CA GLN A 64 -21.74 7.26 -2.56
C GLN A 64 -20.66 7.47 -1.52
N ILE A 65 -19.55 6.76 -1.70
CA ILE A 65 -18.33 6.95 -0.92
C ILE A 65 -17.32 7.73 -1.75
N GLN A 66 -16.66 8.69 -1.09
CA GLN A 66 -15.51 9.38 -1.65
C GLN A 66 -14.37 9.38 -0.65
N VAL A 67 -13.13 9.31 -1.15
CA VAL A 67 -11.90 9.43 -0.37
C VAL A 67 -10.97 10.39 -1.08
N ALA A 68 -10.43 11.36 -0.35
CA ALA A 68 -9.50 12.37 -0.86
C ALA A 68 -8.28 12.52 0.05
N THR A 69 -7.17 12.96 -0.53
CA THR A 69 -5.92 13.25 0.19
C THR A 69 -5.43 14.66 -0.14
N PRO A 70 -4.88 15.41 0.84
CA PRO A 70 -4.91 15.11 2.28
C PRO A 70 -6.33 15.26 2.88
N ASN A 71 -7.19 16.07 2.28
CA ASN A 71 -8.57 16.32 2.71
C ASN A 71 -9.41 16.89 1.55
N PHE A 72 -10.73 17.04 1.70
CA PHE A 72 -11.59 17.57 0.63
C PHE A 72 -11.44 19.09 0.39
N ALA A 73 -11.02 19.87 1.39
CA ALA A 73 -10.86 21.31 1.26
C ALA A 73 -9.60 21.71 0.48
N GLN A 74 -8.57 20.86 0.52
CA GLN A 74 -7.25 21.05 -0.09
C GLN A 74 -6.82 19.79 -0.83
N ALA A 75 -7.77 19.13 -1.52
CA ALA A 75 -7.51 17.85 -2.17
C ALA A 75 -6.43 17.98 -3.24
N ASN A 76 -5.32 17.27 -3.05
CA ASN A 76 -4.36 16.98 -4.11
C ASN A 76 -4.94 15.96 -5.09
N GLN A 77 -5.70 14.99 -4.55
CA GLN A 77 -6.35 13.94 -5.32
C GLN A 77 -7.62 13.44 -4.62
N VAL A 78 -8.65 13.14 -5.40
CA VAL A 78 -9.76 12.26 -4.99
C VAL A 78 -9.40 10.86 -5.44
N VAL A 79 -9.03 10.00 -4.49
CA VAL A 79 -8.50 8.64 -4.76
C VAL A 79 -9.62 7.61 -4.94
N LEU A 80 -10.81 7.91 -4.44
CA LEU A 80 -12.00 7.08 -4.61
C LEU A 80 -13.24 7.98 -4.78
N ASP A 81 -14.09 7.63 -5.73
CA ASP A 81 -15.46 8.14 -5.86
C ASP A 81 -16.33 7.02 -6.46
N THR A 82 -17.24 6.44 -5.68
CA THR A 82 -17.98 5.25 -6.09
C THR A 82 -19.37 5.24 -5.50
N ILE A 83 -20.36 4.87 -6.33
CA ILE A 83 -21.74 4.60 -5.92
C ILE A 83 -21.88 3.10 -5.71
N LEU A 84 -22.48 2.72 -4.59
CA LEU A 84 -22.68 1.34 -4.15
C LEU A 84 -24.17 1.08 -3.96
N GLY A 85 -24.62 -0.08 -4.43
CA GLY A 85 -25.98 -0.57 -4.25
C GLY A 85 -26.96 -0.20 -5.36
N ASP A 86 -28.18 -0.70 -5.19
CA ASP A 86 -29.37 -0.44 -5.98
C ASP A 86 -30.62 -0.71 -5.14
N SER A 87 -31.81 -0.64 -5.74
CA SER A 87 -33.08 -0.89 -5.04
C SER A 87 -33.25 -2.32 -4.49
N LEU A 88 -32.34 -3.24 -4.78
CA LEU A 88 -32.37 -4.65 -4.37
C LEU A 88 -31.24 -5.03 -3.41
N GLN A 89 -30.12 -4.29 -3.42
CA GLN A 89 -28.98 -4.52 -2.54
C GLN A 89 -28.35 -3.21 -2.06
N THR A 90 -28.34 -3.03 -0.75
CA THR A 90 -27.70 -1.89 -0.08
C THR A 90 -26.37 -2.30 0.53
N PHE A 91 -25.27 -1.63 0.15
CA PHE A 91 -23.94 -1.89 0.71
C PHE A 91 -23.62 -0.88 1.82
N ARG A 92 -23.02 -1.38 2.90
CA ARG A 92 -22.66 -0.61 4.10
C ARG A 92 -21.15 -0.63 4.38
N SER A 93 -20.39 -1.19 3.45
CA SER A 93 -18.95 -1.31 3.55
C SER A 93 -18.29 -1.30 2.18
N PHE A 94 -17.07 -0.78 2.11
CA PHE A 94 -16.23 -0.81 0.92
C PHE A 94 -14.76 -0.96 1.31
N THR A 95 -14.04 -1.85 0.64
CA THR A 95 -12.62 -2.10 0.90
C THR A 95 -11.80 -1.68 -0.30
N THR A 96 -10.70 -0.96 -0.06
CA THR A 96 -9.72 -0.59 -1.09
C THR A 96 -8.33 -0.46 -0.50
N SER A 97 -7.32 -0.53 -1.35
CA SER A 97 -5.93 -0.31 -0.95
C SER A 97 -5.57 1.17 -1.10
N LEU A 98 -4.96 1.73 -0.06
CA LEU A 98 -4.48 3.11 0.00
C LEU A 98 -2.99 3.13 0.35
N ALA A 99 -2.24 4.04 -0.27
CA ALA A 99 -0.85 4.29 0.06
C ALA A 99 -0.74 5.03 1.41
N SER A 100 0.47 5.10 1.98
CA SER A 100 0.67 5.89 3.20
C SER A 100 0.43 7.37 2.94
N ASN A 101 -0.56 7.94 3.64
CA ASN A 101 -0.93 9.34 3.55
C ASN A 101 -1.98 9.71 4.60
N ASN A 102 -2.27 11.00 4.68
CA ASN A 102 -3.48 11.52 5.32
C ASN A 102 -4.65 11.49 4.33
N TYR A 103 -5.83 11.15 4.83
CA TYR A 103 -7.05 11.04 4.05
C TYR A 103 -8.25 11.65 4.78
N GLN A 104 -9.21 12.12 4.00
CA GLN A 104 -10.60 12.23 4.42
C GLN A 104 -11.47 11.32 3.59
N TRP A 105 -12.46 10.73 4.23
CA TRP A 105 -13.49 9.97 3.56
C TRP A 105 -14.87 10.49 3.94
N ARG A 106 -15.80 10.38 3.02
CA ARG A 106 -17.19 10.81 3.24
C ARG A 106 -18.17 9.91 2.54
N VAL A 107 -19.35 9.79 3.14
CA VAL A 107 -20.46 8.98 2.62
C VAL A 107 -21.74 9.80 2.63
N ARG A 108 -22.57 9.64 1.59
CA ARG A 108 -23.96 10.10 1.56
C ARG A 108 -24.87 9.02 0.98
N GLY A 109 -26.13 9.02 1.40
CA GLY A 109 -27.16 8.08 0.95
C GLY A 109 -28.05 8.70 -0.10
N PHE A 110 -28.65 7.86 -0.95
CA PHE A 110 -29.61 8.27 -1.98
C PHE A 110 -30.81 7.36 -1.98
N ASN A 111 -31.95 7.92 -2.34
CA ASN A 111 -33.05 7.19 -2.92
C ASN A 111 -33.48 7.87 -4.23
N ASN A 112 -34.57 7.42 -4.84
CA ASN A 112 -35.03 7.94 -6.14
C ASN A 112 -35.16 9.46 -6.23
N ASN A 113 -35.45 10.14 -5.11
CA ASN A 113 -35.81 11.56 -5.11
C ASN A 113 -34.96 12.42 -4.17
N PHE A 114 -34.26 11.82 -3.21
CA PHE A 114 -33.60 12.51 -2.12
C PHE A 114 -32.19 11.96 -1.87
N GLN A 115 -31.35 12.79 -1.26
CA GLN A 115 -29.99 12.42 -0.86
C GLN A 115 -29.70 13.05 0.51
N THR A 116 -28.94 12.35 1.35
CA THR A 116 -28.41 12.94 2.58
C THR A 116 -27.29 13.94 2.24
N ASP A 117 -26.96 14.80 3.19
CA ASP A 117 -25.66 15.45 3.20
C ASP A 117 -24.53 14.43 3.41
N TYR A 118 -23.30 14.83 3.08
CA TYR A 118 -22.12 14.01 3.34
C TYR A 118 -21.75 14.04 4.83
N THR A 119 -21.62 12.86 5.45
CA THR A 119 -20.86 12.71 6.70
C THR A 119 -19.39 12.46 6.35
N THR A 120 -18.45 13.14 7.03
CA THR A 120 -17.01 13.10 6.73
C THR A 120 -16.20 12.73 7.97
N GLN A 121 -15.13 11.94 7.81
CA GLN A 121 -14.12 11.66 8.84
C GLN A 121 -12.71 11.69 8.24
N SER A 122 -11.72 11.95 9.08
CA SER A 122 -10.29 11.96 8.71
C SER A 122 -9.58 10.73 9.27
N PHE A 123 -8.55 10.24 8.58
CA PHE A 123 -7.70 9.14 9.07
C PHE A 123 -6.34 9.19 8.36
N GLU A 124 -5.37 8.45 8.90
CA GLU A 124 -4.03 8.28 8.36
C GLU A 124 -3.79 6.80 8.02
N VAL A 125 -3.17 6.55 6.87
CA VAL A 125 -2.48 5.29 6.61
C VAL A 125 -1.00 5.54 6.86
N ALA A 126 -0.46 4.94 7.92
CA ALA A 126 0.91 5.11 8.34
C ALA A 126 1.88 4.52 7.31
N THR A 127 3.07 5.10 7.23
CA THR A 127 4.18 4.47 6.49
C THR A 127 4.71 3.32 7.33
N ILE A 128 4.63 2.09 6.81
CA ILE A 128 5.30 0.95 7.44
C ILE A 128 6.77 0.98 7.04
N GLU A 129 7.64 1.35 7.96
CA GLU A 129 9.06 1.05 7.83
C GLU A 129 9.29 -0.41 8.23
N VAL A 130 9.63 -1.26 7.25
CA VAL A 130 10.06 -2.63 7.55
C VAL A 130 11.52 -2.55 8.00
N PRO A 131 11.84 -2.93 9.26
CA PRO A 131 13.20 -2.89 9.73
C PRO A 131 14.06 -3.86 8.91
N ILE A 132 15.15 -3.35 8.33
CA ILE A 132 16.10 -4.16 7.58
C ILE A 132 16.84 -5.08 8.56
N ASN A 133 16.72 -6.39 8.36
CA ASN A 133 17.43 -7.39 9.16
C ASN A 133 18.72 -7.83 8.44
N LEU A 134 19.86 -7.20 8.77
CA LEU A 134 21.15 -7.55 8.16
C LEU A 134 21.56 -9.00 8.45
N SER A 135 21.14 -9.57 9.58
CA SER A 135 21.55 -10.93 9.98
C SER A 135 21.09 -12.02 9.02
N GLU A 136 20.09 -11.72 8.17
CA GLU A 136 19.55 -12.64 7.16
C GLU A 136 20.03 -12.32 5.74
N GLN A 137 20.86 -11.29 5.57
CA GLN A 137 21.44 -10.90 4.29
C GLN A 137 22.86 -11.45 4.13
N SER A 138 23.37 -11.44 2.90
CA SER A 138 24.75 -11.80 2.56
C SER A 138 25.34 -10.78 1.61
N VAL A 139 26.59 -10.39 1.83
CA VAL A 139 27.32 -9.51 0.90
C VAL A 139 27.60 -10.29 -0.39
N VAL A 140 27.33 -9.68 -1.55
CA VAL A 140 27.68 -10.26 -2.85
C VAL A 140 29.04 -9.72 -3.28
N ILE A 141 30.02 -10.60 -3.43
CA ILE A 141 31.36 -10.26 -3.91
C ILE A 141 31.32 -10.10 -5.43
N LEU A 142 31.82 -8.97 -5.93
CA LEU A 142 31.89 -8.66 -7.36
C LEU A 142 33.24 -9.00 -7.96
N ALA A 143 34.32 -8.69 -7.25
CA ALA A 143 35.67 -9.02 -7.69
C ALA A 143 36.65 -9.12 -6.51
N PRO A 144 37.70 -9.95 -6.65
CA PRO A 144 37.83 -10.96 -7.68
C PRO A 144 36.89 -12.15 -7.44
N GLU A 145 36.70 -12.99 -8.46
CA GLU A 145 35.93 -14.23 -8.36
C GLU A 145 36.60 -15.25 -7.42
N ASP A 146 35.88 -16.30 -7.02
CA ASP A 146 36.46 -17.36 -6.19
C ASP A 146 37.63 -18.06 -6.88
N ASN A 147 38.66 -18.37 -6.10
CA ASN A 147 39.90 -19.01 -6.55
C ASN A 147 40.63 -18.18 -7.62
N PHE A 148 40.56 -16.85 -7.52
CA PHE A 148 41.30 -15.95 -8.40
C PHE A 148 42.81 -16.10 -8.24
N GLU A 149 43.53 -16.15 -9.36
CA GLU A 149 44.99 -16.25 -9.40
C GLU A 149 45.57 -15.07 -10.18
N SER A 150 46.63 -14.45 -9.65
CA SER A 150 47.33 -13.35 -10.31
C SER A 150 48.82 -13.33 -10.00
N ALA A 151 49.61 -12.79 -10.93
CA ALA A 151 51.01 -12.41 -10.70
C ALA A 151 51.16 -10.95 -10.23
N ASP A 152 50.10 -10.15 -10.33
CA ASP A 152 50.07 -8.79 -9.80
C ASP A 152 49.83 -8.82 -8.29
N THR A 153 50.48 -7.92 -7.55
CA THR A 153 50.34 -7.82 -6.09
C THR A 153 49.25 -6.86 -5.66
N MET A 154 48.96 -5.82 -6.46
CA MET A 154 47.89 -4.86 -6.18
C MET A 154 46.56 -5.36 -6.74
N ILE A 155 45.73 -5.91 -5.86
CA ILE A 155 44.43 -6.47 -6.22
C ILE A 155 43.30 -5.60 -5.65
N GLY A 156 42.34 -5.25 -6.51
CA GLY A 156 41.10 -4.61 -6.12
C GLY A 156 40.07 -5.64 -5.64
N LEU A 157 39.53 -5.45 -4.45
CA LEU A 157 38.42 -6.22 -3.89
C LEU A 157 37.17 -5.34 -3.91
N SER A 158 36.05 -5.87 -4.41
CA SER A 158 34.79 -5.12 -4.52
C SER A 158 33.58 -6.01 -4.27
N TRP A 159 32.52 -5.41 -3.76
CA TRP A 159 31.26 -6.07 -3.41
C TRP A 159 30.06 -5.15 -3.63
N GLU A 160 28.85 -5.70 -3.62
CA GLU A 160 27.62 -4.94 -3.74
C GLU A 160 27.28 -4.18 -2.45
N ALA A 161 26.74 -2.96 -2.61
CA ALA A 161 26.17 -2.21 -1.51
C ALA A 161 24.95 -2.95 -0.92
N LEU A 162 24.85 -3.01 0.41
CA LEU A 162 23.73 -3.60 1.13
C LEU A 162 22.93 -2.48 1.78
N GLU A 163 21.63 -2.45 1.49
CA GLU A 163 20.72 -1.55 2.17
C GLU A 163 20.74 -1.83 3.67
N GLY A 164 20.84 -0.77 4.48
CA GLY A 164 20.90 -0.89 5.94
C GLY A 164 22.28 -1.22 6.52
N ALA A 165 23.33 -1.43 5.71
CA ALA A 165 24.71 -1.50 6.18
C ALA A 165 25.32 -0.09 6.27
N ASN A 166 25.93 0.23 7.42
CA ASN A 166 26.62 1.50 7.64
C ASN A 166 28.10 1.42 7.22
N LEU A 167 28.70 0.24 7.30
CA LEU A 167 30.08 -0.03 6.91
C LEU A 167 30.25 -1.51 6.56
N TYR A 168 31.43 -1.82 6.03
CA TYR A 168 31.89 -3.18 5.76
C TYR A 168 33.13 -3.49 6.57
N ARG A 169 33.20 -4.72 7.08
CA ARG A 169 34.41 -5.29 7.67
C ARG A 169 35.00 -6.31 6.73
N ILE A 170 36.29 -6.19 6.49
CA ILE A 170 37.08 -7.06 5.63
C ILE A 170 38.16 -7.72 6.47
N ILE A 171 38.25 -9.05 6.40
CA ILE A 171 39.31 -9.85 7.02
C ILE A 171 39.97 -10.66 5.91
N ILE A 172 41.29 -10.62 5.84
CA ILE A 172 42.11 -11.40 4.93
C ILE A 172 43.03 -12.27 5.76
N THR A 173 42.99 -13.58 5.55
CA THR A 173 43.75 -14.57 6.30
C THR A 173 44.67 -15.34 5.35
N ASP A 174 45.96 -15.41 5.66
CA ASP A 174 46.90 -16.30 5.00
C ASP A 174 46.53 -17.75 5.34
N THR A 175 46.26 -18.57 4.32
CA THR A 175 45.79 -19.95 4.46
C THR A 175 46.86 -20.91 4.99
N VAL A 176 48.14 -20.62 4.76
CA VAL A 176 49.26 -21.47 5.19
C VAL A 176 49.58 -21.21 6.66
N GLY A 177 49.66 -19.92 7.03
CA GLY A 177 49.97 -19.48 8.39
C GLY A 177 48.75 -19.48 9.32
N ASN A 178 47.53 -19.50 8.76
CA ASN A 178 46.28 -19.20 9.45
C ASN A 178 46.37 -17.90 10.27
N SER A 179 47.03 -16.88 9.69
CA SER A 179 47.29 -15.59 10.31
C SER A 179 46.57 -14.48 9.57
N ILE A 180 46.02 -13.51 10.31
CA ILE A 180 45.37 -12.33 9.73
C ILE A 180 46.43 -11.50 9.00
N PHE A 181 46.28 -11.39 7.68
CA PHE A 181 47.07 -10.53 6.81
C PHE A 181 46.55 -9.09 6.85
N LEU A 182 45.23 -8.92 6.83
CA LEU A 182 44.57 -7.62 6.92
C LEU A 182 43.25 -7.75 7.69
N GLU A 183 42.95 -6.79 8.56
CA GLU A 183 41.60 -6.55 9.07
C GLU A 183 41.34 -5.05 9.04
N GLN A 184 40.27 -4.64 8.36
CA GLN A 184 39.87 -3.24 8.31
C GLN A 184 38.37 -3.07 8.11
N THR A 185 37.91 -1.83 8.32
CA THR A 185 36.54 -1.41 8.01
C THR A 185 36.55 -0.25 7.03
N THR A 186 35.57 -0.20 6.14
CA THR A 186 35.35 0.93 5.21
C THR A 186 33.87 1.20 5.02
N THR A 187 33.52 2.44 4.68
CA THR A 187 32.17 2.80 4.21
C THR A 187 32.02 2.65 2.70
N ASP A 188 33.13 2.49 1.98
CA ASP A 188 33.14 2.22 0.55
C ASP A 188 32.82 0.75 0.27
N THR A 189 32.52 0.43 -0.99
CA THR A 189 32.23 -0.94 -1.46
C THR A 189 33.40 -1.58 -2.20
N GLU A 190 34.59 -0.98 -2.08
CA GLU A 190 35.81 -1.47 -2.67
C GLU A 190 37.04 -1.08 -1.85
N ILE A 191 38.09 -1.90 -1.93
CA ILE A 191 39.42 -1.63 -1.40
C ILE A 191 40.48 -2.15 -2.36
N THR A 192 41.67 -1.57 -2.33
CA THR A 192 42.84 -2.14 -3.01
C THR A 192 43.84 -2.62 -1.97
N VAL A 193 44.37 -3.83 -2.14
CA VAL A 193 45.31 -4.46 -1.23
C VAL A 193 46.57 -4.85 -2.00
N ASP A 194 47.74 -4.51 -1.44
CA ASP A 194 49.04 -4.95 -1.95
C ASP A 194 49.45 -6.23 -1.22
N PHE A 195 49.22 -7.36 -1.88
CA PHE A 195 49.50 -8.69 -1.36
C PHE A 195 50.98 -9.07 -1.53
N VAL A 196 51.44 -10.03 -0.74
CA VAL A 196 52.67 -10.79 -1.07
C VAL A 196 52.28 -12.15 -1.62
N SER A 197 53.21 -12.83 -2.30
CA SER A 197 52.94 -14.16 -2.85
C SER A 197 52.48 -15.13 -1.76
N GLY A 198 51.43 -15.90 -2.06
CA GLY A 198 50.72 -16.71 -1.09
C GLY A 198 49.26 -16.92 -1.46
N THR A 199 48.57 -17.73 -0.66
CA THR A 199 47.14 -18.03 -0.83
C THR A 199 46.37 -17.49 0.39
N TYR A 200 45.32 -16.73 0.13
CA TYR A 200 44.54 -16.04 1.15
C TYR A 200 43.06 -16.37 1.03
N THR A 201 42.39 -16.45 2.17
CA THR A 201 40.94 -16.31 2.23
C THR A 201 40.64 -14.86 2.54
N TRP A 202 39.76 -14.23 1.77
CA TRP A 202 39.24 -12.91 2.11
C TRP A 202 37.75 -12.99 2.38
N GLU A 203 37.33 -12.33 3.45
CA GLU A 203 36.00 -12.35 4.02
C GLU A 203 35.48 -10.92 4.11
N VAL A 204 34.21 -10.70 3.73
CA VAL A 204 33.54 -9.40 3.88
C VAL A 204 32.14 -9.59 4.49
N ARG A 205 31.76 -8.69 5.39
CA ARG A 205 30.40 -8.57 5.92
C ARG A 205 29.96 -7.13 6.02
N GLY A 206 28.66 -6.89 5.88
CA GLY A 206 28.04 -5.59 6.19
C GLY A 206 27.72 -5.49 7.68
N GLU A 207 27.91 -4.31 8.27
CA GLU A 207 27.62 -4.02 9.69
C GLU A 207 26.74 -2.76 9.79
N ASN A 208 25.78 -2.77 10.72
CA ASN A 208 25.09 -1.57 11.20
C ASN A 208 25.24 -1.44 12.72
N GLU A 209 24.48 -0.54 13.35
CA GLU A 209 24.60 -0.27 14.80
C GLU A 209 24.34 -1.49 15.69
N SER A 210 23.57 -2.48 15.21
CA SER A 210 23.06 -3.58 16.04
C SER A 210 23.16 -4.97 15.39
N GLN A 211 23.42 -5.06 14.10
CA GLN A 211 23.38 -6.29 13.32
C GLN A 211 24.51 -6.33 12.29
N ASN A 212 24.92 -7.55 11.92
CA ASN A 212 25.89 -7.78 10.86
C ASN A 212 25.38 -8.91 9.96
N THR A 213 25.77 -8.90 8.69
CA THR A 213 25.64 -10.11 7.86
C THR A 213 26.60 -11.20 8.35
N PRO A 214 26.36 -12.47 8.03
CA PRO A 214 27.42 -13.46 7.97
C PRO A 214 28.55 -12.99 7.04
N TYR A 215 29.75 -13.52 7.23
CA TYR A 215 30.84 -13.31 6.28
C TYR A 215 30.55 -14.05 4.98
N THR A 216 30.70 -13.35 3.86
CA THR A 216 30.90 -13.96 2.55
C THR A 216 32.40 -14.02 2.31
N GLN A 217 32.90 -15.12 1.76
CA GLN A 217 34.33 -15.32 1.56
C GLN A 217 34.67 -15.83 0.16
N GLN A 218 35.88 -15.54 -0.31
CA GLN A 218 36.50 -16.17 -1.48
C GLN A 218 37.98 -16.47 -1.20
N THR A 219 38.58 -17.28 -2.07
CA THR A 219 40.02 -17.56 -2.08
C THR A 219 40.74 -16.77 -3.17
N ILE A 220 41.92 -16.23 -2.87
CA ILE A 220 42.83 -15.58 -3.82
C ILE A 220 44.22 -16.20 -3.69
N THR A 221 44.91 -16.43 -4.81
CA THR A 221 46.33 -16.84 -4.85
C THR A 221 47.16 -15.84 -5.64
N ILE A 222 48.27 -15.41 -5.04
CA ILE A 222 49.26 -14.52 -5.65
C ILE A 222 50.55 -15.31 -5.90
N LEU A 223 51.00 -15.30 -7.16
CA LEU A 223 52.12 -16.10 -7.67
C LEU A 223 53.50 -15.49 -7.39
#